data_AF-A0A6B0WD61-F1
#
_entry.id   AF-A0A6B0WD61-F1
#
_cell.length_a   1.000
_cell.length_b   1.000
_cell.length_c   1.000
_cell.angle_alpha   90.00
_cell.angle_beta   90.00
_cell.angle_gamma   90.00
#
_symmetry.space_group_name_H-M   'P 1'
#
loop_
_entity.id
_entity.type
_entity.pdbx_description
1 polymer ?
#
loop_
_entity_poly.entity_id
_entity_poly.type
_entity_poly.pdbx_seq_one_letter_code
_entity_poly.pdbx_strand_id
1 'polypeptide(L)'
;MILNNYEAIRAVEELASGAEPLTPSHVLELHRIVTRDTLDDERDAGRLQMPGDERIVVGGYDGQVVYQPPPAEELPDRLERLCDFANGSGADGFIHPVVRAIVLHFVLAYDHPFADGNGRTARALFYWSMLRSGYWLAQFLSISSILRRDRREYAESYLHVETDNNDVTYFVIHQLEVIVRALKSLDEYLARKMKEQRDAELLLRGRADLNHRQHVLISDALRDPGATFTIQAQANRHGVTYETARTDLLRLEKLGLFSKTRVGKKFIFVPLPTLTGQLAADN
;
A
#
# COMPACT_ATOMS: atom_id res chain seq x y z
N MET A 1 4.96 0.76 11.12
CA MET A 1 4.44 1.62 10.02
C MET A 1 4.26 0.90 8.68
N ILE A 2 5.29 0.30 8.04
CA ILE A 2 5.10 -0.41 6.75
C ILE A 2 4.19 -1.65 6.93
N LEU A 3 4.47 -2.47 7.95
CA LEU A 3 3.65 -3.64 8.29
C LEU A 3 2.19 -3.24 8.58
N ASN A 4 1.98 -2.21 9.40
CA ASN A 4 0.65 -1.69 9.73
C ASN A 4 -0.15 -1.29 8.50
N ASN A 5 0.47 -0.62 7.53
CA ASN A 5 -0.21 -0.26 6.29
C ASN A 5 -0.60 -1.50 5.48
N TYR A 6 0.27 -2.52 5.42
CA TYR A 6 -0.05 -3.79 4.77
C TYR A 6 -1.23 -4.50 5.45
N GLU A 7 -1.20 -4.60 6.79
CA GLU A 7 -2.30 -5.18 7.57
C GLU A 7 -3.60 -4.40 7.39
N ALA A 8 -3.54 -3.06 7.35
CA ALA A 8 -4.70 -2.23 7.13
C ALA A 8 -5.33 -2.45 5.74
N ILE A 9 -4.52 -2.58 4.68
CA ILE A 9 -5.04 -2.90 3.33
C ILE A 9 -5.72 -4.28 3.31
N ARG A 10 -5.17 -5.27 4.04
CA ARG A 10 -5.78 -6.59 4.17
C ARG A 10 -7.13 -6.53 4.89
N ALA A 11 -7.21 -5.81 6.00
CA ALA A 11 -8.45 -5.60 6.74
C ALA A 11 -9.48 -4.81 5.90
N VAL A 12 -9.03 -3.81 5.15
CA VAL A 12 -9.86 -3.03 4.21
C VAL A 12 -10.46 -3.91 3.12
N GLU A 13 -9.68 -4.84 2.56
CA GLU A 13 -10.17 -5.76 1.53
C GLU A 13 -11.19 -6.77 2.09
N GLU A 14 -10.92 -7.33 3.26
CA GLU A 14 -11.87 -8.20 3.96
C GLU A 14 -13.19 -7.48 4.21
N LEU A 15 -13.13 -6.27 4.78
CA LEU A 15 -14.29 -5.43 5.05
C LEU A 15 -15.04 -5.04 3.76
N ALA A 16 -14.32 -4.70 2.69
CA ALA A 16 -14.92 -4.34 1.41
C ALA A 16 -15.61 -5.53 0.73
N SER A 17 -15.12 -6.76 0.95
CA SER A 17 -15.70 -8.00 0.41
C SER A 17 -16.94 -8.48 1.16
N GLY A 18 -17.11 -8.07 2.42
CA GLY A 18 -18.28 -8.39 3.23
C GLY A 18 -19.56 -7.69 2.73
N ALA A 19 -20.72 -8.16 3.18
CA ALA A 19 -22.00 -7.50 2.91
C ALA A 19 -22.30 -6.36 3.89
N GLU A 20 -21.65 -6.38 5.07
CA GLU A 20 -21.92 -5.43 6.16
C GLU A 20 -21.61 -3.99 5.74
N PRO A 21 -22.41 -3.01 6.19
CA PRO A 21 -22.13 -1.59 6.00
C PRO A 21 -20.91 -1.16 6.83
N LEU A 22 -20.25 -0.08 6.40
CA LEU A 22 -19.24 0.58 7.23
C LEU A 22 -19.90 1.11 8.49
N THR A 23 -19.22 0.97 9.64
CA THR A 23 -19.69 1.46 10.93
C THR A 23 -18.56 2.23 11.62
N PRO A 24 -18.87 3.07 12.62
CA PRO A 24 -17.85 3.73 13.43
C PRO A 24 -16.82 2.75 14.01
N SER A 25 -17.25 1.57 14.48
CA SER A 25 -16.34 0.56 15.04
C SER A 25 -15.32 0.04 14.03
N HIS A 26 -15.70 -0.11 12.76
CA HIS A 26 -14.77 -0.46 11.69
C HIS A 26 -13.72 0.64 11.49
N VAL A 27 -14.11 1.91 11.54
CA VAL A 27 -13.16 3.03 11.41
C VAL A 27 -12.18 3.08 12.58
N LEU A 28 -12.67 2.85 13.80
CA LEU A 28 -11.83 2.77 15.01
C LEU A 28 -10.84 1.59 14.94
N GLU A 29 -11.26 0.45 14.41
CA GLU A 29 -10.38 -0.71 14.24
C GLU A 29 -9.32 -0.48 13.16
N LEU A 30 -9.70 0.09 12.01
CA LEU A 30 -8.74 0.49 10.98
C LEU A 30 -7.72 1.47 11.54
N HIS A 31 -8.16 2.45 12.35
CA HIS A 31 -7.27 3.37 13.05
C HIS A 31 -6.29 2.61 13.96
N ARG A 32 -6.77 1.69 14.80
CA ARG A 32 -5.93 0.86 15.68
C ARG A 32 -4.87 0.06 14.91
N ILE A 33 -5.22 -0.51 13.77
CA ILE A 33 -4.28 -1.25 12.92
C ILE A 33 -3.18 -0.31 12.41
N VAL A 34 -3.55 0.84 11.82
CA VAL A 34 -2.57 1.76 11.22
C VAL A 34 -1.67 2.48 12.24
N THR A 35 -2.05 2.48 13.52
CA THR A 35 -1.31 3.15 14.60
C THR A 35 -0.64 2.21 15.62
N ARG A 36 -0.85 0.89 15.54
CA ARG A 36 -0.21 -0.11 16.41
C ARG A 36 1.30 0.13 16.58
N ASP A 37 1.75 0.22 17.83
CA ASP A 37 3.14 0.47 18.23
C ASP A 37 3.77 1.74 17.61
N THR A 38 2.95 2.76 17.29
CA THR A 38 3.43 4.03 16.72
C THR A 38 2.90 5.29 17.43
N LEU A 39 2.03 5.13 18.42
CA LEU A 39 1.51 6.25 19.22
C LEU A 39 2.37 6.47 20.47
N ASP A 40 2.41 7.71 20.95
CA ASP A 40 3.04 8.04 22.23
C ASP A 40 2.24 7.46 23.42
N ASP A 41 0.90 7.43 23.30
CA ASP A 41 0.00 6.75 24.23
C ASP A 41 -0.81 5.67 23.50
N GLU A 42 -0.58 4.40 23.84
CA GLU A 42 -1.29 3.27 23.25
C GLU A 42 -2.81 3.31 23.48
N ARG A 43 -3.28 4.02 24.53
CA ARG A 43 -4.70 4.17 24.85
C ARG A 43 -5.45 5.01 23.81
N ASP A 44 -4.74 5.76 22.98
CA ASP A 44 -5.33 6.52 21.88
C ASP A 44 -5.61 5.66 20.64
N ALA A 45 -5.13 4.42 20.60
CA ALA A 45 -5.35 3.52 19.47
C ALA A 45 -6.83 3.13 19.32
N GLY A 46 -7.44 3.55 18.21
CA GLY A 46 -8.86 3.35 17.93
C GLY A 46 -9.80 4.09 18.90
N ARG A 47 -9.35 5.22 19.47
CA ARG A 47 -10.14 6.08 20.37
C ARG A 47 -10.32 7.47 19.77
N LEU A 48 -11.55 7.99 19.76
CA LEU A 48 -11.81 9.39 19.40
C LEU A 48 -11.23 10.34 20.47
N GLN A 49 -10.78 11.51 20.04
CA GLN A 49 -10.45 12.61 20.96
C GLN A 49 -11.69 13.00 21.77
N MET A 50 -11.50 13.32 23.05
CA MET A 50 -12.57 13.68 23.98
C MET A 50 -12.54 15.18 24.31
N PRO A 51 -13.65 15.75 24.82
CA PRO A 51 -13.67 17.12 25.31
C PRO A 51 -12.64 17.30 26.43
N GLY A 52 -11.72 18.25 26.27
CA GLY A 52 -10.62 18.50 27.20
C GLY A 52 -9.26 17.92 26.78
N ASP A 53 -9.20 17.08 25.74
CA ASP A 53 -7.94 16.70 25.12
C ASP A 53 -7.33 17.92 24.40
N GLU A 54 -5.99 18.05 24.40
CA GLU A 54 -5.30 19.07 23.61
C GLU A 54 -5.50 18.76 22.12
N ARG A 55 -6.43 19.47 21.49
CA ARG A 55 -6.76 19.29 20.06
C ARG A 55 -5.51 19.57 19.25
N ILE A 56 -5.02 18.54 18.56
CA ILE A 56 -3.90 18.71 17.64
C ILE A 56 -4.37 19.56 16.47
N VAL A 57 -3.77 20.74 16.36
CA VAL A 57 -3.92 21.60 15.20
C VAL A 57 -3.29 20.90 14.00
N VAL A 58 -3.99 20.89 12.86
CA VAL A 58 -3.41 20.41 11.61
C VAL A 58 -2.32 21.39 11.19
N GLY A 59 -1.07 21.02 11.44
CA GLY A 59 0.09 21.85 11.13
C GLY A 59 0.29 22.01 9.62
N GLY A 60 0.47 23.25 9.18
CA GLY A 60 1.05 23.57 7.89
C GLY A 60 2.52 23.17 7.83
N TYR A 61 3.07 23.14 6.61
CA TYR A 61 4.45 22.73 6.36
C TYR A 61 5.50 23.63 7.08
N ASP A 62 5.11 24.83 7.48
CA ASP A 62 5.94 25.84 8.14
C ASP A 62 5.66 26.01 9.64
N GLY A 63 4.86 25.11 10.24
CA GLY A 63 4.45 25.22 11.64
C GLY A 63 3.34 26.25 11.89
N GLN A 64 2.73 26.81 10.84
CA GLN A 64 1.51 27.59 11.01
C GLN A 64 0.33 26.68 11.35
N VAL A 65 -0.50 27.16 12.27
CA VAL A 65 -1.83 26.61 12.56
C VAL A 65 -2.67 26.87 11.31
N VAL A 66 -2.84 25.86 10.45
CA VAL A 66 -3.60 26.02 9.19
C VAL A 66 -5.09 25.90 9.45
N TYR A 67 -5.49 25.04 10.39
CA TYR A 67 -6.89 24.72 10.58
C TYR A 67 -7.19 24.18 11.99
N GLN A 68 -8.34 24.59 12.53
CA GLN A 68 -8.87 24.10 13.79
C GLN A 68 -9.99 23.09 13.54
N PRO A 69 -9.76 21.80 13.83
CA PRO A 69 -10.78 20.78 13.60
C PRO A 69 -11.99 20.93 14.52
N PRO A 70 -13.15 20.33 14.17
CA PRO A 70 -14.43 20.58 14.85
C PRO A 70 -14.37 20.23 16.34
N PRO A 71 -15.28 20.70 17.20
CA PRO A 71 -15.30 20.33 18.61
C PRO A 71 -15.31 18.81 18.82
N ALA A 72 -14.56 18.32 19.81
CA ALA A 72 -14.46 16.89 20.11
C ALA A 72 -15.84 16.27 20.45
N GLU A 73 -16.73 17.06 21.04
CA GLU A 73 -18.11 16.70 21.38
C GLU A 73 -18.93 16.26 20.15
N GLU A 74 -18.60 16.78 18.97
CA GLU A 74 -19.31 16.46 17.73
C GLU A 74 -18.78 15.19 17.04
N LEU A 75 -17.59 14.70 17.42
CA LEU A 75 -16.92 13.62 16.68
C LEU A 75 -17.74 12.32 16.58
N PRO A 76 -18.46 11.85 17.62
CA PRO A 76 -19.29 10.67 17.51
C PRO A 76 -20.34 10.80 16.39
N ASP A 77 -21.14 11.87 16.41
CA ASP A 77 -22.19 12.11 15.42
C ASP A 77 -21.62 12.34 14.01
N ARG A 78 -20.46 13.01 13.91
CA ARG A 78 -19.78 13.22 12.63
C ARG A 78 -19.27 11.92 12.03
N LEU A 79 -18.73 11.03 12.86
CA LEU A 79 -18.26 9.71 12.40
C LEU A 79 -19.43 8.83 11.94
N GLU A 80 -20.59 8.91 12.60
CA GLU A 80 -21.82 8.27 12.12
C GLU A 80 -22.22 8.80 10.75
N ARG A 81 -22.31 10.13 10.58
CA ARG A 81 -22.61 10.76 9.28
C ARG A 81 -21.61 10.39 8.19
N LEU A 82 -20.33 10.30 8.53
CA LEU A 82 -19.29 9.84 7.60
C LEU A 82 -19.58 8.40 7.13
N CYS A 83 -19.95 7.50 8.05
CA CYS A 83 -20.28 6.12 7.72
C CYS A 83 -21.56 6.03 6.88
N ASP A 84 -22.59 6.82 7.21
CA ASP A 84 -23.83 6.90 6.41
C ASP A 84 -23.52 7.33 4.97
N PHE A 85 -22.76 8.41 4.82
CA PHE A 85 -22.30 8.88 3.51
C PHE A 85 -21.47 7.82 2.78
N ALA A 86 -20.60 7.10 3.50
CA ALA A 86 -19.80 6.02 2.94
C ALA A 86 -20.67 4.89 2.36
N ASN A 87 -21.76 4.58 3.05
CA ASN A 87 -22.71 3.52 2.71
C ASN A 87 -23.75 3.93 1.65
N GLY A 88 -23.73 5.18 1.17
CA GLY A 88 -24.68 5.66 0.16
C GLY A 88 -25.92 6.35 0.73
N SER A 89 -26.03 6.48 2.05
CA SER A 89 -27.11 7.19 2.72
C SER A 89 -26.82 8.70 2.78
N GLY A 90 -27.87 9.53 2.79
CA GLY A 90 -27.76 10.97 3.07
C GLY A 90 -27.25 11.88 1.95
N ALA A 91 -27.08 11.38 0.72
CA ALA A 91 -26.76 12.20 -0.46
C ALA A 91 -27.96 12.34 -1.39
N ASP A 92 -28.30 13.58 -1.74
CA ASP A 92 -29.30 13.86 -2.78
C ASP A 92 -28.67 13.64 -4.16
N GLY A 93 -29.03 12.53 -4.81
CA GLY A 93 -28.63 12.21 -6.17
C GLY A 93 -27.39 11.32 -6.28
N PHE A 94 -26.91 11.17 -7.52
CA PHE A 94 -25.81 10.27 -7.84
C PHE A 94 -24.45 10.92 -7.56
N ILE A 95 -23.63 10.26 -6.74
CA ILE A 95 -22.22 10.59 -6.55
C ILE A 95 -21.40 9.44 -7.10
N HIS A 96 -20.51 9.74 -8.05
CA HIS A 96 -19.61 8.75 -8.62
C HIS A 96 -18.74 8.11 -7.52
N PRO A 97 -18.55 6.78 -7.48
CA PRO A 97 -17.88 6.11 -6.35
C PRO A 97 -16.46 6.62 -6.05
N VAL A 98 -15.69 6.96 -7.09
CA VAL A 98 -14.35 7.56 -6.92
C VAL A 98 -14.43 8.91 -6.20
N VAL A 99 -15.43 9.74 -6.52
CA VAL A 99 -15.63 11.03 -5.84
C VAL A 99 -16.03 10.79 -4.39
N ARG A 100 -16.91 9.82 -4.12
CA ARG A 100 -17.28 9.42 -2.75
C ARG A 100 -16.05 9.00 -1.94
N ALA A 101 -15.18 8.17 -2.50
CA ALA A 101 -13.93 7.75 -1.86
C ALA A 101 -13.01 8.94 -1.53
N ILE A 102 -12.89 9.90 -2.45
CA ILE A 102 -12.10 11.12 -2.23
C ILE A 102 -12.70 11.99 -1.13
N VAL A 103 -14.02 12.15 -1.10
CA VAL A 103 -14.71 12.94 -0.06
C VAL A 103 -14.55 12.27 1.31
N LEU A 104 -14.63 10.93 1.41
CA LEU A 104 -14.37 10.22 2.66
C LEU A 104 -12.96 10.46 3.20
N HIS A 105 -11.96 10.47 2.30
CA HIS A 105 -10.59 10.82 2.66
C HIS A 105 -10.52 12.23 3.23
N PHE A 106 -11.11 13.20 2.52
CA PHE A 106 -11.11 14.60 2.93
C PHE A 106 -11.75 14.78 4.30
N VAL A 107 -12.99 14.30 4.48
CA VAL A 107 -13.77 14.54 5.70
C VAL A 107 -13.10 13.92 6.92
N LEU A 108 -12.52 12.71 6.83
CA LEU A 108 -11.82 12.14 7.98
C LEU A 108 -10.56 12.96 8.34
N ALA A 109 -9.79 13.40 7.33
CA ALA A 109 -8.59 14.20 7.56
C ALA A 109 -8.93 15.60 8.12
N TYR A 110 -10.07 16.16 7.70
CA TYR A 110 -10.62 17.45 8.13
C TYR A 110 -11.25 17.38 9.53
N ASP A 111 -11.96 16.31 9.87
CA ASP A 111 -12.55 16.17 11.22
C ASP A 111 -11.48 15.90 12.28
N HIS A 112 -10.36 15.32 11.83
CA HIS A 112 -9.21 14.97 12.64
C HIS A 112 -9.60 14.24 13.95
N PRO A 113 -10.37 13.14 13.88
CA PRO A 113 -10.99 12.54 15.05
C PRO A 113 -10.02 11.89 16.06
N PHE A 114 -8.79 11.55 15.63
CA PHE A 114 -7.80 10.82 16.43
C PHE A 114 -6.63 11.72 16.86
N ALA A 115 -5.92 11.33 17.90
CA ALA A 115 -4.70 12.05 18.33
C ALA A 115 -3.59 11.99 17.25
N ASP A 116 -3.34 10.83 16.66
CA ASP A 116 -2.49 10.70 15.47
C ASP A 116 -3.12 9.64 14.55
N GLY A 117 -2.59 9.45 13.34
CA GLY A 117 -3.06 8.41 12.42
C GLY A 117 -4.17 8.85 11.48
N ASN A 118 -4.73 10.06 11.63
CA ASN A 118 -5.84 10.57 10.80
C ASN A 118 -5.59 10.41 9.29
N GLY A 119 -4.43 10.83 8.80
CA GLY A 119 -4.09 10.68 7.38
C GLY A 119 -3.95 9.22 6.92
N ARG A 120 -3.49 8.31 7.81
CA ARG A 120 -3.39 6.87 7.50
C ARG A 120 -4.78 6.24 7.44
N THR A 121 -5.64 6.55 8.40
CA THR A 121 -7.03 6.09 8.44
C THR A 121 -7.84 6.66 7.26
N ALA A 122 -7.63 7.92 6.89
CA ALA A 122 -8.30 8.55 5.75
C ALA A 122 -8.01 7.81 4.44
N ARG A 123 -6.75 7.43 4.23
CA ARG A 123 -6.34 6.61 3.09
C ARG A 123 -6.93 5.20 3.15
N ALA A 124 -7.02 4.59 4.33
CA ALA A 124 -7.66 3.29 4.48
C ALA A 124 -9.15 3.35 4.06
N LEU A 125 -9.86 4.41 4.46
CA LEU A 125 -11.26 4.64 4.05
C LEU A 125 -11.41 4.90 2.55
N PHE A 126 -10.49 5.67 1.94
CA PHE A 126 -10.42 5.82 0.49
C PHE A 126 -10.33 4.46 -0.20
N TYR A 127 -9.39 3.61 0.20
CA TYR A 127 -9.23 2.28 -0.41
C TYR A 127 -10.45 1.39 -0.17
N TRP A 128 -11.01 1.39 1.04
CA TRP A 128 -12.23 0.65 1.34
C TRP A 128 -13.37 1.04 0.40
N SER A 129 -13.61 2.34 0.22
CA SER A 129 -14.70 2.85 -0.64
C SER A 129 -14.50 2.47 -2.10
N MET A 130 -13.26 2.55 -2.60
CA MET A 130 -12.88 2.11 -3.95
C MET A 130 -13.11 0.61 -4.14
N LEU A 131 -12.63 -0.23 -3.20
CA LEU A 131 -12.77 -1.68 -3.29
C LEU A 131 -14.23 -2.13 -3.18
N ARG A 132 -15.00 -1.56 -2.23
CA ARG A 132 -16.43 -1.83 -2.06
C ARG A 132 -17.25 -1.50 -3.32
N SER A 133 -16.76 -0.54 -4.11
CA SER A 133 -17.39 -0.11 -5.36
C SER A 133 -16.86 -0.86 -6.60
N GLY A 134 -16.08 -1.93 -6.43
CA GLY A 134 -15.59 -2.78 -7.51
C GLY A 134 -14.29 -2.31 -8.18
N TYR A 135 -13.65 -1.23 -7.71
CA TYR A 135 -12.35 -0.78 -8.21
C TYR A 135 -11.21 -1.57 -7.57
N TRP A 136 -11.20 -2.89 -7.78
CA TRP A 136 -10.26 -3.84 -7.14
C TRP A 136 -8.79 -3.52 -7.39
N LEU A 137 -8.46 -2.85 -8.51
CA LEU A 137 -7.09 -2.42 -8.83
C LEU A 137 -6.58 -1.33 -7.87
N ALA A 138 -7.47 -0.62 -7.17
CA ALA A 138 -7.10 0.49 -6.29
C ALA A 138 -6.10 0.08 -5.20
N GLN A 139 -6.16 -1.15 -4.70
CA GLN A 139 -5.23 -1.66 -3.68
C GLN A 139 -3.76 -1.69 -4.15
N PHE A 140 -3.52 -1.69 -5.46
CA PHE A 140 -2.17 -1.68 -6.05
C PHE A 140 -1.68 -0.26 -6.39
N LEU A 141 -2.53 0.75 -6.24
CA LEU A 141 -2.16 2.14 -6.52
C LEU A 141 -1.30 2.68 -5.40
N SER A 142 -0.15 3.26 -5.77
CA SER A 142 0.79 3.85 -4.81
C SER A 142 0.48 5.32 -4.52
N ILE A 143 -0.77 5.66 -4.19
CA ILE A 143 -1.21 7.06 -3.98
C ILE A 143 -0.36 7.77 -2.91
N SER A 144 -0.06 7.08 -1.81
CA SER A 144 0.76 7.62 -0.71
C SER A 144 2.15 8.08 -1.16
N SER A 145 2.74 7.45 -2.19
CA SER A 145 4.07 7.84 -2.67
C SER A 145 4.03 9.16 -3.45
N ILE A 146 2.95 9.40 -4.19
CA ILE A 146 2.69 10.62 -4.94
C ILE A 146 2.35 11.76 -3.98
N LEU A 147 1.41 11.54 -3.05
CA LEU A 147 1.06 12.55 -2.03
C LEU A 147 2.27 12.97 -1.18
N ARG A 148 3.21 12.04 -0.93
CA ARG A 148 4.46 12.35 -0.22
C ARG A 148 5.42 13.20 -1.06
N ARG A 149 5.41 13.07 -2.38
CA ARG A 149 6.21 13.90 -3.29
C ARG A 149 5.60 15.29 -3.42
N ASP A 150 4.27 15.36 -3.46
CA ASP A 150 3.50 16.58 -3.73
C ASP A 150 2.84 17.12 -2.45
N ARG A 151 3.56 17.03 -1.32
CA ARG A 151 3.03 17.39 0.02
C ARG A 151 2.43 18.80 0.08
N ARG A 152 3.04 19.74 -0.65
CA ARG A 152 2.61 21.14 -0.69
C ARG A 152 1.26 21.27 -1.39
N GLU A 153 1.15 20.77 -2.62
CA GLU A 153 -0.10 20.80 -3.40
C GLU A 153 -1.22 20.07 -2.65
N TYR A 154 -0.89 18.94 -2.01
CA TYR A 154 -1.83 18.21 -1.17
C TYR A 154 -2.33 19.07 0.00
N ALA A 155 -1.46 19.78 0.72
CA ALA A 155 -1.87 20.67 1.81
C ALA A 155 -2.66 21.89 1.31
N GLU A 156 -2.23 22.53 0.22
CA GLU A 156 -2.92 23.66 -0.41
C GLU A 156 -4.34 23.27 -0.86
N SER A 157 -4.54 22.03 -1.32
CA SER A 157 -5.86 21.53 -1.70
C SER A 157 -6.86 21.45 -0.54
N TYR A 158 -6.42 21.34 0.72
CA TYR A 158 -7.32 21.47 1.88
C TYR A 158 -7.66 22.94 2.16
N LEU A 159 -6.66 23.82 2.09
CA LEU A 159 -6.84 25.25 2.38
C LEU A 159 -7.82 25.92 1.38
N HIS A 160 -7.81 25.49 0.12
CA HIS A 160 -8.75 25.99 -0.88
C HIS A 160 -10.21 25.64 -0.57
N VAL A 161 -10.48 24.46 0.01
CA VAL A 161 -11.84 24.08 0.40
C VAL A 161 -12.38 25.02 1.49
N GLU A 162 -11.55 25.33 2.49
CA GLU A 162 -11.95 26.22 3.59
C GLU A 162 -12.19 27.65 3.13
N THR A 163 -11.35 28.14 2.22
CA THR A 163 -11.44 29.52 1.71
C THR A 163 -12.55 29.72 0.67
N ASP A 164 -13.16 28.64 0.17
CA ASP A 164 -14.25 28.66 -0.81
C ASP A 164 -15.49 27.94 -0.27
N ASN A 165 -15.93 28.33 0.94
CA ASN A 165 -17.22 27.92 1.50
C ASN A 165 -17.43 26.40 1.63
N ASN A 166 -16.36 25.65 1.88
CA ASN A 166 -16.31 24.19 1.90
C ASN A 166 -16.54 23.52 0.54
N ASP A 167 -16.23 24.19 -0.57
CA ASP A 167 -16.23 23.57 -1.89
C ASP A 167 -15.07 22.56 -2.03
N VAL A 168 -15.41 21.29 -1.91
CA VAL A 168 -14.48 20.16 -2.05
C VAL A 168 -13.97 19.96 -3.48
N THR A 169 -14.44 20.72 -4.46
CA THR A 169 -14.10 20.56 -5.89
C THR A 169 -12.59 20.62 -6.13
N TYR A 170 -11.86 21.55 -5.52
CA TYR A 170 -10.40 21.66 -5.67
C TYR A 170 -9.69 20.40 -5.17
N PHE A 171 -10.11 19.88 -4.01
CA PHE A 171 -9.58 18.65 -3.46
C PHE A 171 -9.89 17.46 -4.36
N VAL A 172 -11.12 17.37 -4.88
CA VAL A 172 -11.54 16.31 -5.81
C VAL A 172 -10.69 16.32 -7.08
N ILE A 173 -10.52 17.48 -7.72
CA ILE A 173 -9.71 17.61 -8.94
C ILE A 173 -8.27 17.18 -8.67
N HIS A 174 -7.66 17.69 -7.60
CA HIS A 174 -6.28 17.33 -7.24
C HIS A 174 -6.12 15.82 -6.99
N GLN A 175 -7.03 15.20 -6.24
CA GLN A 175 -6.98 13.76 -5.99
C GLN A 175 -7.20 12.93 -7.26
N LEU A 176 -8.06 13.38 -8.18
CA LEU A 176 -8.22 12.72 -9.48
C LEU A 176 -6.92 12.73 -10.28
N GLU A 177 -6.18 13.84 -10.29
CA GLU A 177 -4.86 13.93 -10.92
C GLU A 177 -3.84 12.99 -10.28
N VAL A 178 -3.85 12.88 -8.94
CA VAL A 178 -3.02 11.92 -8.20
C VAL A 178 -3.37 10.48 -8.60
N ILE A 179 -4.67 10.14 -8.72
CA ILE A 179 -5.12 8.80 -9.15
C ILE A 179 -4.67 8.51 -10.59
N VAL A 180 -4.79 9.47 -11.51
CA VAL A 180 -4.31 9.32 -12.90
C VAL A 180 -2.81 9.05 -12.94
N ARG A 181 -2.02 9.81 -12.16
CA ARG A 181 -0.56 9.59 -12.04
C ARG A 181 -0.25 8.21 -11.43
N ALA A 182 -1.03 7.76 -10.45
CA ALA A 182 -0.88 6.44 -9.85
C ALA A 182 -1.17 5.32 -10.85
N LEU A 183 -2.24 5.46 -11.65
CA LEU A 183 -2.60 4.51 -12.70
C LEU A 183 -1.51 4.42 -13.78
N LYS A 184 -1.00 5.56 -14.25
CA LYS A 184 0.11 5.59 -15.21
C LYS A 184 1.36 4.92 -14.65
N SER A 185 1.70 5.18 -13.39
CA SER A 185 2.84 4.54 -12.73
C SER A 185 2.67 3.03 -12.60
N LEU A 186 1.44 2.57 -12.34
CA LEU A 186 1.11 1.15 -12.27
C LEU A 186 1.22 0.49 -13.66
N ASP A 187 0.70 1.13 -14.70
CA ASP A 187 0.78 0.63 -16.09
C ASP A 187 2.25 0.49 -16.54
N GLU A 188 3.07 1.52 -16.34
CA GLU A 188 4.50 1.49 -16.64
C GLU A 188 5.24 0.39 -15.84
N TYR A 189 4.86 0.19 -14.58
CA TYR A 189 5.38 -0.89 -13.76
C TYR A 189 5.01 -2.26 -14.33
N LEU A 190 3.73 -2.50 -14.65
CA LEU A 190 3.24 -3.75 -15.18
C LEU A 190 3.85 -4.06 -16.56
N ALA A 191 3.92 -3.08 -17.46
CA ALA A 191 4.55 -3.23 -18.77
C ALA A 191 6.03 -3.66 -18.65
N ARG A 192 6.78 -3.01 -17.74
CA ARG A 192 8.15 -3.41 -17.44
C ARG A 192 8.21 -4.83 -16.87
N LYS A 193 7.31 -5.19 -15.94
CA LYS A 193 7.27 -6.52 -15.34
C LYS A 193 6.95 -7.63 -16.33
N MET A 194 6.00 -7.40 -17.23
CA MET A 194 5.67 -8.34 -18.30
C MET A 194 6.84 -8.52 -19.26
N LYS A 195 7.56 -7.43 -19.60
CA LYS A 195 8.76 -7.51 -20.43
C LYS A 195 9.87 -8.32 -19.73
N GLU A 196 10.18 -8.00 -18.47
CA GLU A 196 11.17 -8.73 -17.67
C GLU A 196 10.86 -10.23 -17.63
N GLN A 197 9.59 -10.60 -17.40
CA GLN A 197 9.16 -11.99 -17.38
C GLN A 197 9.29 -12.66 -18.75
N ARG A 198 8.87 -11.99 -19.83
CA ARG A 198 8.95 -12.52 -21.19
C ARG A 198 10.41 -12.75 -21.62
N ASP A 199 11.29 -11.82 -21.30
CA ASP A 199 12.72 -11.91 -21.64
C ASP A 199 13.38 -13.07 -20.85
N ALA A 200 13.03 -13.23 -19.57
CA ALA A 200 13.48 -14.38 -18.77
C ALA A 200 12.94 -15.71 -19.30
N GLU A 201 11.65 -15.78 -19.64
CA GLU A 201 11.04 -16.98 -20.23
C GLU A 201 11.70 -17.35 -21.57
N LEU A 202 12.00 -16.37 -22.43
CA LEU A 202 12.71 -16.60 -23.69
C LEU A 202 14.09 -17.20 -23.45
N LEU A 203 14.87 -16.67 -22.50
CA LEU A 203 16.18 -17.21 -22.15
C LEU A 203 16.10 -18.62 -21.51
N LEU A 204 14.97 -18.96 -20.90
CA LEU A 204 14.75 -20.24 -20.24
C LEU A 204 14.07 -21.27 -21.16
N ARG A 205 13.71 -20.92 -22.40
CA ARG A 205 13.22 -21.89 -23.38
C ARG A 205 14.27 -22.97 -23.60
N GLY A 206 13.81 -24.21 -23.83
CA GLY A 206 14.69 -25.37 -24.03
C GLY A 206 15.29 -25.97 -22.75
N ARG A 207 15.25 -25.28 -21.59
CA ARG A 207 15.81 -25.77 -20.32
C ARG A 207 14.84 -26.66 -19.53
N ALA A 208 14.43 -27.78 -20.13
CA ALA A 208 13.58 -28.80 -19.48
C ALA A 208 14.27 -29.48 -18.27
N ASP A 209 15.58 -29.27 -18.10
CA ASP A 209 16.37 -29.72 -16.96
C ASP A 209 16.11 -28.90 -15.68
N LEU A 210 15.41 -27.77 -15.76
CA LEU A 210 15.12 -26.89 -14.63
C LEU A 210 13.68 -27.07 -14.14
N ASN A 211 13.49 -27.02 -12.83
CA ASN A 211 12.14 -26.99 -12.25
C ASN A 211 11.61 -25.55 -12.11
N HIS A 212 10.31 -25.40 -11.88
CA HIS A 212 9.67 -24.08 -11.76
C HIS A 212 10.32 -23.16 -10.71
N ARG A 213 10.76 -23.70 -9.56
CA ARG A 213 11.43 -22.90 -8.51
C ARG A 213 12.81 -22.41 -8.96
N GLN A 214 13.52 -23.21 -9.74
CA GLN A 214 14.79 -22.82 -10.35
C GLN A 214 14.63 -21.77 -11.44
N HIS A 215 13.56 -21.84 -12.24
CA HIS A 215 13.21 -20.77 -13.19
C HIS A 215 12.99 -19.43 -12.48
N VAL A 216 12.28 -19.43 -11.34
CA VAL A 216 12.07 -18.21 -10.53
C VAL A 216 13.40 -17.65 -10.02
N LEU A 217 14.27 -18.50 -9.48
CA LEU A 217 15.62 -18.12 -9.03
C LEU A 217 16.45 -17.47 -10.14
N ILE A 218 16.45 -18.07 -11.34
CA ILE A 218 17.18 -17.54 -12.49
C ILE A 218 16.55 -16.24 -12.98
N SER A 219 15.22 -16.14 -13.03
CA SER A 219 14.54 -14.91 -13.42
C SER A 219 14.87 -13.76 -12.48
N ASP A 220 14.96 -14.01 -11.16
CA ASP A 220 15.38 -13.01 -10.19
C ASP A 220 16.85 -12.62 -10.39
N ALA A 221 17.72 -13.59 -10.66
CA ALA A 221 19.14 -13.38 -10.92
C ALA A 221 19.42 -12.60 -12.22
N LEU A 222 18.61 -12.80 -13.26
CA LEU A 222 18.70 -12.02 -14.50
C LEU A 222 18.32 -10.56 -14.29
N ARG A 223 17.43 -10.30 -13.33
CA ARG A 223 16.99 -8.95 -12.97
C ARG A 223 17.96 -8.24 -12.03
N ASP A 224 18.53 -8.97 -11.08
CA ASP A 224 19.54 -8.48 -10.15
C ASP A 224 20.73 -9.47 -10.11
N PRO A 225 21.73 -9.28 -10.99
CA PRO A 225 22.91 -10.14 -11.03
C PRO A 225 23.74 -10.12 -9.73
N GLY A 226 23.53 -9.11 -8.87
CA GLY A 226 24.18 -9.00 -7.56
C GLY A 226 23.37 -9.62 -6.42
N ALA A 227 22.17 -10.16 -6.69
CA ALA A 227 21.31 -10.72 -5.68
C ALA A 227 21.97 -11.92 -4.98
N THR A 228 21.75 -12.02 -3.67
CA THR A 228 22.19 -13.17 -2.87
C THR A 228 20.98 -14.00 -2.45
N PHE A 229 21.09 -15.30 -2.63
CA PHE A 229 20.02 -16.24 -2.35
C PHE A 229 20.44 -17.16 -1.20
N THR A 230 19.51 -17.39 -0.27
CA THR A 230 19.73 -18.31 0.85
C THR A 230 18.70 -19.43 0.81
N ILE A 231 19.10 -20.60 1.32
CA ILE A 231 18.25 -21.78 1.37
C ILE A 231 16.97 -21.49 2.17
N GLN A 232 17.10 -20.83 3.34
CA GLN A 232 15.95 -20.52 4.19
C GLN A 232 14.97 -19.56 3.50
N ALA A 233 15.47 -18.52 2.83
CA ALA A 233 14.61 -17.59 2.11
C ALA A 233 13.82 -18.30 0.99
N GLN A 234 14.47 -19.23 0.26
CA GLN A 234 13.81 -19.98 -0.79
C GLN A 234 12.82 -21.03 -0.27
N ALA A 235 13.15 -21.70 0.84
CA ALA A 235 12.24 -22.59 1.52
C ALA A 235 10.94 -21.87 1.92
N ASN A 236 11.08 -20.70 2.57
CA ASN A 236 9.95 -19.89 2.98
C ASN A 236 9.13 -19.37 1.79
N ARG A 237 9.80 -18.88 0.73
CA ARG A 237 9.14 -18.32 -0.45
C ARG A 237 8.26 -19.34 -1.17
N HIS A 238 8.73 -20.57 -1.27
CA HIS A 238 8.03 -21.62 -2.02
C HIS A 238 7.21 -22.57 -1.14
N GLY A 239 7.20 -22.37 0.19
CA GLY A 239 6.49 -23.25 1.12
C GLY A 239 7.02 -24.69 1.10
N VAL A 240 8.33 -24.87 0.89
CA VAL A 240 8.98 -26.19 0.81
C VAL A 240 9.94 -26.42 1.97
N THR A 241 10.35 -27.67 2.17
CA THR A 241 11.36 -27.99 3.18
C THR A 241 12.71 -27.36 2.85
N TYR A 242 13.52 -27.12 3.89
CA TYR A 242 14.88 -26.62 3.74
C TYR A 242 15.71 -27.49 2.77
N GLU A 243 15.58 -28.83 2.84
CA GLU A 243 16.34 -29.75 1.99
C GLU A 243 15.91 -29.67 0.51
N THR A 244 14.61 -29.47 0.25
CA THR A 244 14.10 -29.25 -1.10
C THR A 244 14.72 -27.98 -1.70
N ALA A 245 14.65 -26.85 -0.98
CA ALA A 245 15.24 -25.58 -1.43
C ALA A 245 16.76 -25.66 -1.58
N ARG A 246 17.43 -26.41 -0.70
CA ARG A 246 18.86 -26.69 -0.78
C ARG A 246 19.21 -27.43 -2.06
N THR A 247 18.44 -28.47 -2.41
CA THR A 247 18.66 -29.26 -3.62
C THR A 247 18.52 -28.40 -4.89
N ASP A 248 17.55 -27.49 -4.93
CA ASP A 248 17.35 -26.58 -6.06
C ASP A 248 18.57 -25.67 -6.28
N LEU A 249 19.07 -25.03 -5.22
CA LEU A 249 20.21 -24.12 -5.27
C LEU A 249 21.53 -24.83 -5.59
N LEU A 250 21.78 -26.01 -4.99
CA LEU A 250 22.96 -26.81 -5.29
C LEU A 250 22.96 -27.32 -6.73
N ARG A 251 21.79 -27.59 -7.31
CA ARG A 251 21.69 -27.95 -8.73
C ARG A 251 22.05 -26.78 -9.64
N LEU A 252 21.63 -25.55 -9.30
CA LEU A 252 22.04 -24.35 -10.06
C LEU A 252 23.55 -24.07 -9.95
N GLU A 253 24.14 -24.33 -8.78
CA GLU A 253 25.61 -24.32 -8.61
C GLU A 253 26.28 -25.37 -9.50
N LYS A 254 25.78 -26.60 -9.50
CA LYS A 254 26.32 -27.70 -10.32
C LYS A 254 26.24 -27.42 -11.82
N LEU A 255 25.19 -26.73 -12.27
CA LEU A 255 25.02 -26.29 -13.65
C LEU A 255 25.91 -25.10 -14.03
N GLY A 256 26.71 -24.57 -13.10
CA GLY A 256 27.60 -23.43 -13.36
C GLY A 256 26.85 -22.11 -13.58
N LEU A 257 25.61 -22.01 -13.10
CA LEU A 257 24.77 -20.80 -13.20
C LEU A 257 24.94 -19.91 -11.95
N PHE A 258 25.22 -20.52 -10.80
CA PHE A 258 25.40 -19.85 -9.52
C PHE A 258 26.72 -20.29 -8.87
N SER A 259 27.28 -19.43 -8.03
CA SER A 259 28.36 -19.76 -7.11
C SER A 259 27.82 -19.94 -5.70
N LYS A 260 28.47 -20.79 -4.89
CA LYS A 260 28.15 -20.94 -3.46
C LYS A 260 29.28 -20.36 -2.63
N THR A 261 28.95 -19.48 -1.68
CA THR A 261 29.91 -18.92 -0.72
C THR A 261 29.37 -19.06 0.70
N ARG A 262 30.27 -19.22 1.67
CA ARG A 262 29.91 -19.27 3.08
C ARG A 262 30.10 -17.88 3.70
N VAL A 263 29.03 -17.33 4.28
CA VAL A 263 29.08 -16.08 5.03
C VAL A 263 28.57 -16.34 6.44
N GLY A 264 29.50 -16.29 7.40
CA GLY A 264 29.26 -16.72 8.78
C GLY A 264 28.82 -18.18 8.86
N LYS A 265 27.63 -18.42 9.43
CA LYS A 265 27.05 -19.77 9.57
C LYS A 265 26.14 -20.19 8.41
N LYS A 266 25.96 -19.34 7.39
CA LYS A 266 25.00 -19.57 6.29
C LYS A 266 25.71 -19.75 4.96
N PHE A 267 25.12 -20.54 4.07
CA PHE A 267 25.47 -20.55 2.66
C PHE A 267 24.65 -19.50 1.93
N ILE A 268 25.34 -18.70 1.12
CA ILE A 268 24.74 -17.78 0.17
C ILE A 268 25.09 -18.26 -1.24
N PHE A 269 24.14 -18.07 -2.16
CA PHE A 269 24.30 -18.39 -3.57
C PHE A 269 24.21 -17.09 -4.36
N VAL A 270 25.14 -16.89 -5.29
CA VAL A 270 25.23 -15.66 -6.10
C VAL A 270 25.26 -16.04 -7.57
N PRO A 271 24.47 -15.38 -8.44
CA PRO A 271 24.52 -15.60 -9.88
C PRO A 271 25.94 -15.41 -10.43
N LEU A 272 26.34 -16.25 -11.37
CA LEU A 272 27.61 -16.06 -12.06
C LEU A 272 27.46 -14.98 -13.15
N PRO A 273 28.49 -14.14 -13.40
CA PRO A 273 28.43 -13.12 -14.46
C PRO A 273 28.16 -13.69 -15.86
N THR A 274 28.47 -14.97 -16.05
CA THR A 274 28.23 -15.72 -17.30
C THR A 274 26.79 -16.23 -17.45
N LEU A 275 25.92 -16.05 -16.46
CA LEU A 275 24.56 -16.59 -16.43
C LEU A 275 23.79 -16.29 -17.72
N THR A 276 23.68 -15.02 -18.10
CA THR A 276 22.93 -14.60 -19.29
C THR A 276 23.51 -15.20 -20.58
N GLY A 277 24.85 -15.25 -20.68
CA GLY A 277 25.52 -15.83 -21.85
C GLY A 277 25.32 -17.34 -21.96
N GLN A 278 25.35 -18.07 -20.84
CA GLN A 278 25.10 -19.50 -20.81
C GLN A 278 23.65 -19.83 -21.20
N LEU A 279 22.68 -19.06 -20.70
CA LEU A 279 21.27 -19.25 -21.05
C LEU A 279 20.96 -18.89 -22.51
N ALA A 280 21.69 -17.93 -23.09
CA ALA A 280 21.53 -17.56 -24.49
C ALA A 280 22.20 -18.56 -25.47
N ALA A 281 23.26 -19.25 -25.04
CA ALA A 281 23.96 -20.23 -25.87
C ALA A 281 23.21 -21.58 -26.01
N ASP A 282 22.29 -21.85 -25.09
CA ASP A 282 21.48 -23.08 -25.06
C ASP A 282 20.13 -22.94 -25.83
N ASN A 283 19.84 -21.77 -26.41
CA ASN A 283 18.65 -21.48 -27.23
C ASN A 283 18.96 -21.46 -28.73
#